data_AF-A0AAQ3MKR3-F1
#
_entry.id   AF-A0AAQ3MKR3-F1
#
_cell.length_a   1.000
_cell.length_b   1.000
_cell.length_c   1.000
_cell.angle_alpha   90.00
_cell.angle_beta   90.00
_cell.angle_gamma   90.00
#
_symmetry.space_group_name_H-M   'P 1'
#
loop_
_entity.id
_entity.type
_entity.pdbx_description
1 polymer ?
#
loop_
_entity_poly.entity_id
_entity_poly.type
_entity_poly.pdbx_seq_one_letter_code
_entity_poly.pdbx_strand_id
1 'polypeptide(L)'
;MTYWRNHPAIIWGILGWWGTLGSAFGATSVPGFSPGLSLPQALSNTRTDGLGALYREGTASFLNSMVNTKFPYTTNQVRERFVASLSSNKAAQAQAQLFKMANEGRMKPRP
;
A
#
# COMPACT_ATOMS: atom_id res chain seq x y z
N MET A 1 -22.76 -0.36 7.01
CA MET A 1 -21.92 -0.72 5.84
C MET A 1 -22.76 -0.53 4.58
N THR A 2 -22.89 0.70 4.07
CA THR A 2 -23.87 0.98 3.00
C THR A 2 -23.33 1.82 1.86
N TYR A 3 -22.20 2.50 2.06
CA TYR A 3 -21.58 3.33 1.02
C TYR A 3 -21.07 2.49 -0.17
N TRP A 4 -20.26 1.47 0.11
CA TRP A 4 -19.70 0.58 -0.93
C TRP A 4 -20.74 -0.28 -1.64
N ARG A 5 -21.82 -0.62 -0.93
CA ARG A 5 -22.95 -1.35 -1.50
C ARG A 5 -23.73 -0.49 -2.50
N ASN A 6 -23.75 0.82 -2.31
CA ASN A 6 -24.51 1.77 -3.13
C ASN A 6 -23.68 2.43 -4.24
N HIS A 7 -22.35 2.23 -4.25
CA HIS A 7 -21.45 2.82 -5.26
C HIS A 7 -20.54 1.78 -5.94
N PRO A 8 -21.10 0.71 -6.55
CA PRO A 8 -20.31 -0.31 -7.24
C PRO A 8 -19.58 0.25 -8.48
N ALA A 9 -20.10 1.32 -9.10
CA ALA A 9 -19.45 1.98 -10.23
C ALA A 9 -18.14 2.70 -9.86
N ILE A 10 -17.99 3.13 -8.60
CA ILE A 10 -16.72 3.70 -8.11
C ILE A 10 -15.66 2.60 -8.00
N ILE A 11 -16.04 1.37 -7.66
CA ILE A 11 -15.12 0.21 -7.62
C ILE A 11 -14.55 -0.05 -9.03
N TRP A 12 -15.38 -0.01 -10.08
CA TRP A 12 -14.95 -0.24 -11.46
C TRP A 12 -14.24 0.97 -12.10
N GLY A 13 -14.64 2.21 -11.78
CA GLY A 13 -13.95 3.43 -12.21
C GLY A 13 -12.57 3.61 -11.56
N ILE A 14 -12.39 3.05 -10.37
CA ILE A 14 -11.11 2.96 -9.66
C ILE A 14 -10.25 1.83 -10.27
N LEU A 15 -10.76 0.60 -10.40
CA LEU A 15 -9.95 -0.55 -10.86
C LEU A 15 -9.39 -0.44 -12.29
N GLY A 16 -9.99 0.35 -13.19
CA GLY A 16 -9.43 0.63 -14.52
C GLY A 16 -8.16 1.50 -14.52
N TRP A 17 -7.90 2.24 -13.44
CA TRP A 17 -6.72 3.12 -13.25
C TRP A 17 -5.59 2.46 -12.44
N TRP A 18 -5.81 1.25 -11.90
CA TRP A 18 -4.96 0.61 -10.87
C TRP A 18 -3.80 -0.22 -11.42
N GLY A 19 -3.47 -0.03 -12.70
CA GLY A 19 -2.47 -0.83 -13.40
C GLY A 19 -1.07 -0.79 -12.77
N THR A 20 -0.73 0.23 -11.97
CA THR A 20 0.63 0.45 -11.48
C THR A 20 0.72 1.12 -10.09
N LEU A 21 1.83 0.90 -9.39
CA LEU A 21 2.14 1.48 -8.07
C LEU A 21 2.15 3.02 -8.10
N GLY A 22 2.60 3.64 -9.19
CA GLY A 22 2.62 5.10 -9.33
C GLY A 22 1.23 5.71 -9.25
N SER A 23 0.24 5.07 -9.87
CA SER A 23 -1.16 5.49 -9.83
C SER A 23 -1.80 5.27 -8.45
N ALA A 24 -1.47 4.15 -7.78
CA ALA A 24 -2.04 3.80 -6.48
C ALA A 24 -1.48 4.65 -5.32
N PHE A 25 -0.20 5.02 -5.40
CA PHE A 25 0.54 5.73 -4.34
C PHE A 25 0.83 7.20 -4.66
N GLY A 26 0.46 7.70 -5.84
CA GLY A 26 0.66 9.11 -6.23
C GLY A 26 2.13 9.49 -6.42
N ALA A 27 3.02 8.51 -6.62
CA ALA A 27 4.46 8.71 -6.71
C ALA A 27 4.97 8.26 -8.09
N THR A 28 4.99 9.15 -9.07
CA THR A 28 5.38 8.81 -10.45
C THR A 28 6.86 9.06 -10.75
N SER A 29 7.58 9.81 -9.90
CA SER A 29 8.94 10.28 -10.17
C SER A 29 9.88 10.19 -8.97
N VAL A 30 9.75 9.16 -8.13
CA VAL A 30 10.64 8.96 -6.98
C VAL A 30 11.89 8.17 -7.41
N PRO A 31 13.12 8.68 -7.20
CA PRO A 31 14.34 7.94 -7.55
C PRO A 31 14.41 6.58 -6.87
N GLY A 32 14.68 5.52 -7.64
CA GLY A 32 14.72 4.14 -7.12
C GLY A 32 13.35 3.47 -6.92
N PHE A 33 12.25 4.20 -7.14
CA PHE A 33 10.90 3.65 -7.19
C PHE A 33 10.57 3.15 -8.59
N SER A 34 9.80 2.05 -8.68
CA SER A 34 9.31 1.51 -9.96
C SER A 34 7.82 1.81 -10.11
N PRO A 35 7.44 3.02 -10.56
CA PRO A 35 6.05 3.45 -10.62
C PRO A 35 5.22 2.65 -11.62
N GLY A 36 5.84 1.96 -12.58
CA GLY A 36 5.17 1.11 -13.58
C GLY A 36 4.85 -0.32 -13.10
N LEU A 37 5.25 -0.68 -11.88
CA LEU A 37 5.07 -2.04 -11.37
C LEU A 37 3.60 -2.24 -10.91
N SER A 38 2.92 -3.28 -11.38
CA SER A 38 1.52 -3.52 -11.00
C SER A 38 1.39 -3.96 -9.54
N LEU A 39 0.23 -3.71 -8.91
CA LEU A 39 0.01 -4.11 -7.51
C LEU A 39 0.22 -5.62 -7.27
N PRO A 40 -0.22 -6.54 -8.16
CA PRO A 40 0.09 -7.96 -8.00
C PRO A 40 1.60 -8.26 -8.08
N GLN A 41 2.33 -7.59 -8.97
CA GLN A 41 3.79 -7.74 -9.03
C GLN A 41 4.49 -7.17 -7.78
N ALA A 42 3.92 -6.12 -7.17
CA ALA A 42 4.45 -5.51 -5.96
C ALA A 42 4.24 -6.45 -4.76
N LEU A 43 3.06 -7.05 -4.69
CA LEU A 43 2.70 -8.03 -3.68
C LEU A 43 3.54 -9.32 -3.79
N SER A 44 3.83 -9.76 -5.02
CA SER A 44 4.65 -10.95 -5.30
C SER A 44 6.15 -10.63 -5.47
N ASN A 45 6.60 -9.44 -5.07
CA ASN A 45 7.98 -9.03 -5.30
C ASN A 45 8.95 -9.96 -4.58
N THR A 46 9.96 -10.51 -5.26
CA THR A 46 10.91 -11.49 -4.69
C THR A 46 12.18 -10.86 -4.11
N ARG A 47 12.36 -9.55 -4.23
CA ARG A 47 13.55 -8.88 -3.68
C ARG A 47 13.57 -9.04 -2.16
N THR A 48 14.75 -9.32 -1.63
CA THR A 48 14.99 -9.53 -0.19
C THR A 48 15.44 -8.26 0.54
N ASP A 49 15.50 -7.13 -0.16
CA ASP A 49 15.86 -5.83 0.40
C ASP A 49 14.64 -5.06 0.97
N GLY A 50 14.92 -3.90 1.56
CA GLY A 50 13.91 -3.06 2.20
C GLY A 50 12.85 -2.55 1.23
N LEU A 51 13.23 -2.25 -0.01
CA LEU A 51 12.28 -1.88 -1.07
C LEU A 51 11.36 -3.04 -1.47
N GLY A 52 11.90 -4.26 -1.62
CA GLY A 52 11.09 -5.46 -1.87
C GLY A 52 10.09 -5.71 -0.75
N ALA A 53 10.54 -5.62 0.51
CA ALA A 53 9.67 -5.74 1.68
C ALA A 53 8.60 -4.65 1.72
N LEU A 54 8.97 -3.40 1.42
CA LEU A 54 8.05 -2.27 1.38
C LEU A 54 6.96 -2.46 0.30
N TYR A 55 7.33 -2.94 -0.88
CA TYR A 55 6.38 -3.22 -1.95
C TYR A 55 5.35 -4.26 -1.55
N ARG A 56 5.78 -5.38 -0.95
CA ARG A 56 4.86 -6.43 -0.50
C ARG A 56 3.94 -5.94 0.61
N GLU A 57 4.54 -5.47 1.70
CA GLU A 57 3.81 -5.14 2.92
C GLU A 57 2.99 -3.85 2.77
N GLY A 58 3.53 -2.85 2.06
CA GLY A 58 2.83 -1.61 1.75
C GLY A 58 1.65 -1.80 0.81
N THR A 59 1.79 -2.66 -0.21
CA THR A 59 0.66 -3.04 -1.08
C THR A 59 -0.42 -3.79 -0.30
N ALA A 60 -0.03 -4.76 0.53
CA ALA A 60 -0.96 -5.48 1.39
C ALA A 60 -1.67 -4.53 2.39
N SER A 61 -0.94 -3.63 3.05
CA SER A 61 -1.51 -2.62 3.95
C SER A 61 -2.46 -1.68 3.23
N PHE A 62 -2.16 -1.31 1.98
CA PHE A 62 -3.02 -0.46 1.18
C PHE A 62 -4.35 -1.16 0.88
N LEU A 63 -4.29 -2.42 0.41
CA LEU A 63 -5.48 -3.25 0.20
C LEU A 63 -6.29 -3.44 1.50
N ASN A 64 -5.62 -3.83 2.58
CA ASN A 64 -6.24 -4.04 3.89
C ASN A 64 -6.93 -2.76 4.42
N SER A 65 -6.31 -1.59 4.24
CA SER A 65 -6.86 -0.32 4.72
C SER A 65 -8.19 0.10 4.05
N MET A 66 -8.42 -0.36 2.81
CA MET A 66 -9.63 -0.04 2.07
C MET A 66 -10.81 -0.92 2.44
N VAL A 67 -10.53 -2.21 2.67
CA VAL A 67 -11.58 -3.21 2.89
C VAL A 67 -11.88 -3.39 4.38
N ASN A 68 -10.90 -3.17 5.26
CA ASN A 68 -11.04 -3.30 6.70
C ASN A 68 -11.05 -1.92 7.37
N THR A 69 -12.24 -1.49 7.80
CA THR A 69 -12.41 -0.19 8.49
C THR A 69 -11.72 -0.13 9.85
N LYS A 70 -11.35 -1.28 10.44
CA LYS A 70 -10.58 -1.40 11.68
C LYS A 70 -9.07 -1.56 11.45
N PHE A 71 -8.62 -1.57 10.20
CA PHE A 71 -7.19 -1.64 9.89
C PHE A 71 -6.45 -0.48 10.57
N PRO A 72 -5.25 -0.72 11.17
CA PRO A 72 -4.53 0.29 11.94
C PRO A 72 -4.22 1.59 11.19
N TYR A 73 -4.16 1.55 9.85
CA TYR A 73 -3.89 2.72 9.01
C TYR A 73 -5.08 3.08 8.11
N THR A 74 -5.25 4.36 7.81
CA THR A 74 -6.12 4.80 6.70
C THR A 74 -5.40 4.58 5.37
N THR A 75 -6.17 4.49 4.28
CA THR A 75 -5.60 4.38 2.93
C THR A 75 -4.66 5.54 2.61
N ASN A 76 -4.98 6.77 3.06
CA ASN A 76 -4.11 7.93 2.90
C ASN A 76 -2.82 7.81 3.73
N GLN A 77 -2.93 7.36 4.98
CA GLN A 77 -1.74 7.13 5.82
C GLN A 77 -0.82 6.06 5.22
N VAL A 78 -1.37 4.99 4.63
CA VAL A 78 -0.56 4.00 3.94
C VAL A 78 0.17 4.61 2.75
N ARG A 79 -0.53 5.42 1.94
CA ARG A 79 0.10 6.12 0.80
C ARG A 79 1.24 7.03 1.22
N GLU A 80 0.98 7.95 2.16
CA GLU A 80 1.96 8.92 2.64
C GLU A 80 3.20 8.24 3.23
N ARG A 81 2.99 7.25 4.11
CA ARG A 81 4.09 6.49 4.74
C ARG A 81 4.90 5.70 3.72
N PHE A 82 4.22 5.07 2.77
CA PHE A 82 4.89 4.35 1.69
C PHE A 82 5.80 5.29 0.90
N VAL A 83 5.28 6.43 0.43
CA VAL A 83 6.07 7.41 -0.35
C VAL A 83 7.23 7.98 0.46
N ALA A 84 7.01 8.37 1.72
CA ALA A 84 8.05 8.88 2.60
C ALA A 84 9.20 7.87 2.81
N SER A 85 8.87 6.58 2.85
CA SER A 85 9.85 5.51 3.08
C SER A 85 10.69 5.14 1.87
N LEU A 86 10.34 5.63 0.67
CA LEU A 86 11.14 5.43 -0.55
C LEU A 86 12.47 6.19 -0.54
N SER A 87 12.66 7.12 0.41
CA SER A 87 13.87 7.93 0.56
C SER A 87 15.16 7.14 0.78
N SER A 88 15.08 5.92 1.34
CA SER A 88 16.24 5.03 1.48
C SER A 88 15.81 3.58 1.72
N ASN A 89 16.70 2.62 1.41
CA ASN A 89 16.45 1.21 1.69
C ASN A 89 16.22 0.93 3.19
N LYS A 90 16.89 1.68 4.08
CA LYS A 90 16.71 1.57 5.53
C LYS A 90 15.32 2.08 5.97
N ALA A 91 14.89 3.22 5.44
CA ALA A 91 13.55 3.75 5.70
C ALA A 91 12.46 2.81 5.16
N ALA A 92 12.66 2.28 3.95
CA ALA A 92 11.78 1.30 3.34
C ALA A 92 11.63 0.04 4.20
N GLN A 93 12.75 -0.51 4.70
CA GLN A 93 12.73 -1.69 5.56
C GLN A 93 12.02 -1.44 6.89
N ALA A 94 12.28 -0.30 7.54
CA ALA A 94 11.62 0.05 8.80
C ALA A 94 10.11 0.21 8.61
N GLN A 95 9.68 0.90 7.55
CA GLN A 95 8.26 1.08 7.25
C GLN A 95 7.59 -0.24 6.82
N ALA A 96 8.31 -1.11 6.11
CA ALA A 96 7.83 -2.46 5.77
C ALA A 96 7.55 -3.29 7.03
N GLN A 97 8.40 -3.21 8.06
CA GLN A 97 8.16 -3.90 9.34
C GLN A 97 6.91 -3.38 10.06
N LEU A 98 6.66 -2.06 10.02
CA LEU A 98 5.42 -1.49 10.53
C LEU A 98 4.22 -2.01 9.74
N PHE A 99 4.25 -1.93 8.42
CA PHE A 99 3.16 -2.47 7.60
C PHE A 99 2.91 -3.96 7.85
N LYS A 100 3.96 -4.76 7.99
CA LYS A 100 3.87 -6.17 8.35
C LYS A 100 3.14 -6.39 9.67
N MET A 101 3.51 -5.66 10.73
CA MET A 101 2.81 -5.76 12.02
C MET A 101 1.33 -5.37 11.91
N ALA A 102 0.99 -4.37 11.08
CA ALA A 102 -0.40 -4.00 10.85
C ALA A 102 -1.17 -5.08 10.07
N ASN A 103 -0.55 -5.66 9.03
CA ASN A 103 -1.09 -6.76 8.24
C ASN A 103 -1.32 -8.03 9.07
N GLU A 104 -0.41 -8.34 10.00
CA GLU A 104 -0.49 -9.47 10.93
C GLU A 104 -1.46 -9.24 12.11
N GLY A 105 -2.11 -8.07 12.20
CA GLY A 105 -3.02 -7.74 13.30
C GLY A 105 -2.32 -7.51 14.64
N ARG A 106 -1.02 -7.22 14.63
CA ARG A 106 -0.18 -7.00 15.83
C ARG A 106 -0.17 -5.53 16.28
N MET A 107 -0.98 -4.69 15.65
CA MET A 107 -1.20 -3.30 16.06
C MET A 107 -2.60 -3.09 16.58
N LYS A 108 -2.75 -2.07 17.44
CA LYS A 108 -4.07 -1.64 17.90
C LYS A 108 -4.94 -1.26 16.69
N PRO A 109 -6.17 -1.79 16.58
CA PRO A 109 -7.11 -1.38 15.55
C PRO A 109 -7.41 0.12 15.61
N ARG A 110 -7.75 0.69 14.46
CA ARG A 110 -8.27 2.07 14.42
C ARG A 110 -9.57 2.14 15.25
N PRO A 111 -9.78 3.22 16.05
CA PRO A 111 -11.01 3.42 16.82
C PRO A 111 -12.27 3.33 15.95
#